data_AF-A0A0R2D0K3-F1
#
_entry.id   AF-A0A0R2D0K3-F1
#
_cell.length_a   1.000
_cell.length_b   1.000
_cell.length_c   1.000
_cell.angle_alpha   90.00
_cell.angle_beta   90.00
_cell.angle_gamma   90.00
#
_symmetry.space_group_name_H-M   'P 1'
#
loop_
_entity.id
_entity.type
_entity.pdbx_description
1 polymer ?
#
loop_
_entity_poly.entity_id
_entity_poly.type
_entity_poly.pdbx_seq_one_letter_code
_entity_poly.pdbx_strand_id
1 'polypeptide(L)'
;MIKNILAAFFIVIIFLTKRMETKMDKIFQAYLHEGQMTVSNLILHNYHSLGMDDSEFVLYLQIDSFIQKGEPFPAIEKIAEKMGKSPAAVYQMLHRLIEKKLMEIKTVSDDAGKKQDVYQFDLLFEKLLTKKHQEEEIQLNSKSEVNRDKVFSSIEVEFGRSLSPIELETINLWLNEDHYDPALILLALREAVLNQAYSLKYIDRVLLNWERQHIKTAQDVQREKQKMRQRKENEGFKNNQSKQEKDKPDIPLYHWSDDPKDGDEN
;
A
#
# COMPACT_ATOMS: atom_id res chain seq x y z
N MET A 1 42.77 -61.67 24.13
CA MET A 1 41.43 -61.38 24.69
C MET A 1 40.93 -59.98 24.33
N ILE A 2 41.72 -58.93 24.59
CA ILE A 2 41.32 -57.51 24.39
C ILE A 2 41.03 -57.14 22.92
N LYS A 3 41.81 -57.66 21.94
CA LYS A 3 41.59 -57.39 20.50
C LYS A 3 40.23 -57.87 19.98
N ASN A 4 39.72 -59.00 20.50
CA ASN A 4 38.43 -59.55 20.06
C ASN A 4 37.25 -58.75 20.63
N ILE A 5 37.39 -58.19 21.82
CA ILE A 5 36.39 -57.34 22.46
C ILE A 5 36.28 -56.00 21.71
N LEU A 6 37.40 -55.41 21.31
CA LEU A 6 37.41 -54.17 20.53
C LEU A 6 36.77 -54.35 19.14
N ALA A 7 37.06 -55.47 18.46
CA ALA A 7 36.47 -55.80 17.17
C ALA A 7 34.95 -56.01 17.25
N ALA A 8 34.48 -56.68 18.31
CA ALA A 8 33.04 -56.85 18.56
C ALA A 8 32.34 -55.51 18.81
N PHE A 9 32.96 -54.60 19.59
CA PHE A 9 32.43 -53.26 19.82
C PHE A 9 32.37 -52.42 18.54
N PHE A 10 33.39 -52.51 17.69
CA PHE A 10 33.44 -51.80 16.42
C PHE A 10 32.37 -52.31 15.43
N ILE A 11 32.14 -53.62 15.38
CA ILE A 11 31.07 -54.22 14.57
C ILE A 11 29.69 -53.81 15.09
N VAL A 12 29.48 -53.77 16.41
CA VAL A 12 28.23 -53.28 17.02
C VAL A 12 28.01 -51.81 16.73
N ILE A 13 29.05 -50.97 16.81
CA ILE A 13 28.97 -49.54 16.44
C ILE A 13 28.62 -49.40 14.97
N ILE A 14 29.30 -50.11 14.06
CA ILE A 14 29.01 -50.10 12.61
C ILE A 14 27.56 -50.53 12.34
N PHE A 15 27.09 -51.59 13.01
CA PHE A 15 25.72 -52.09 12.87
C PHE A 15 24.69 -51.10 13.41
N LEU A 16 24.98 -50.41 14.52
CA LEU A 16 24.15 -49.35 15.07
C LEU A 16 24.12 -48.12 14.14
N THR A 17 25.25 -47.68 13.60
CA THR A 17 25.29 -46.59 12.61
C THR A 17 24.53 -46.95 11.34
N LYS A 18 24.73 -48.14 10.79
CA LYS A 18 24.03 -48.59 9.57
C LYS A 18 22.53 -48.81 9.79
N ARG A 19 22.13 -49.22 11.00
CA ARG A 19 20.72 -49.31 11.43
C ARG A 19 20.08 -47.93 11.65
N MET A 20 20.84 -46.95 12.14
CA MET A 20 20.38 -45.57 12.24
C MET A 20 20.24 -44.93 10.85
N GLU A 21 21.21 -45.14 9.97
CA GLU A 21 21.21 -44.66 8.57
C GLU A 21 19.98 -45.17 7.81
N THR A 22 19.73 -46.49 7.84
CA THR A 22 18.52 -47.09 7.22
C THR A 22 17.19 -46.64 7.85
N LYS A 23 17.17 -46.24 9.13
CA LYS A 23 15.98 -45.68 9.78
C LYS A 23 15.75 -44.23 9.34
N MET A 24 16.81 -43.45 9.22
CA MET A 24 16.76 -42.07 8.72
C MET A 24 16.30 -42.03 7.27
N ASP A 25 16.75 -42.97 6.44
CA ASP A 25 16.28 -43.11 5.06
C ASP A 25 14.77 -43.35 5.01
N LYS A 26 14.23 -44.25 5.85
CA LYS A 26 12.78 -44.51 5.89
C LYS A 26 11.96 -43.30 6.35
N ILE A 27 12.44 -42.56 7.34
CA ILE A 27 11.77 -41.34 7.83
C ILE A 27 11.79 -40.27 6.73
N PHE A 28 12.92 -40.10 6.05
CA PHE A 28 13.07 -39.14 4.96
C PHE A 28 12.17 -39.49 3.77
N GLN A 29 12.10 -40.76 3.39
CA GLN A 29 11.18 -41.22 2.33
C GLN A 29 9.71 -41.02 2.74
N ALA A 30 9.35 -41.26 4.00
CA ALA A 30 8.01 -40.98 4.49
C ALA A 30 7.67 -39.47 4.46
N TYR A 31 8.63 -38.62 4.83
CA TYR A 31 8.49 -37.17 4.73
C TYR A 31 8.28 -36.71 3.28
N LEU A 32 9.09 -37.21 2.34
CA LEU A 32 8.93 -36.89 0.92
C LEU A 32 7.58 -37.35 0.36
N HIS A 33 7.10 -38.52 0.79
CA HIS A 33 5.80 -39.05 0.38
C HIS A 33 4.63 -38.23 0.96
N GLU A 34 4.73 -37.73 2.19
CA GLU A 34 3.71 -36.85 2.77
C GLU A 34 3.63 -35.48 2.08
N GLY A 35 4.74 -35.04 1.47
CA GLY A 35 4.78 -33.84 0.64
C GLY A 35 4.63 -32.55 1.44
N GLN A 36 4.29 -31.48 0.72
CA GLN A 36 4.11 -30.14 1.28
C GLN A 36 2.86 -29.50 0.68
N MET A 37 2.30 -28.51 1.37
CA MET A 37 1.12 -27.77 0.96
C MET A 37 1.45 -26.28 0.96
N THR A 38 0.90 -25.54 -0.01
CA THR A 38 0.92 -24.07 0.01
C THR A 38 -0.42 -23.52 0.47
N VAL A 39 -0.40 -22.46 1.29
CA VAL A 39 -1.61 -21.74 1.73
C VAL A 39 -1.51 -20.26 1.35
N SER A 40 -2.65 -19.68 0.95
CA SER A 40 -2.72 -18.24 0.69
C SER A 40 -2.52 -17.44 1.99
N ASN A 41 -1.51 -16.55 1.99
CA ASN A 41 -1.29 -15.60 3.09
C ASN A 41 -2.52 -14.72 3.35
N LEU A 42 -3.32 -14.49 2.31
CA LEU A 42 -4.53 -13.70 2.43
C LEU A 42 -5.58 -14.42 3.29
N ILE A 43 -5.70 -15.74 3.18
CA ILE A 43 -6.58 -16.54 4.04
C ILE A 43 -5.96 -16.66 5.44
N LEU A 44 -4.67 -16.98 5.52
CA LEU A 44 -3.95 -17.15 6.78
C LEU A 44 -4.03 -15.90 7.67
N HIS A 45 -3.93 -14.71 7.11
CA HIS A 45 -4.00 -13.47 7.89
C HIS A 45 -5.43 -13.05 8.25
N ASN A 46 -6.46 -13.61 7.59
CA ASN A 46 -7.83 -13.10 7.68
C ASN A 46 -8.88 -14.14 8.12
N TYR A 47 -8.50 -15.40 8.41
CA TYR A 47 -9.47 -16.47 8.71
C TYR A 47 -10.41 -16.15 9.88
N HIS A 48 -9.89 -15.58 10.98
CA HIS A 48 -10.70 -15.10 12.12
C HIS A 48 -11.73 -14.06 11.67
N SER A 49 -11.27 -13.12 10.85
CA SER A 49 -12.08 -12.03 10.35
C SER A 49 -13.17 -12.50 9.35
N LEU A 50 -12.99 -13.67 8.75
CA LEU A 50 -13.95 -14.36 7.88
C LEU A 50 -14.96 -15.20 8.68
N GLY A 51 -14.74 -15.34 10.00
CA GLY A 51 -15.58 -16.05 10.94
C GLY A 51 -15.14 -17.49 11.22
N MET A 52 -13.93 -17.89 10.84
CA MET A 52 -13.36 -19.20 11.19
C MET A 52 -12.69 -19.17 12.56
N ASP A 53 -12.91 -20.22 13.36
CA ASP A 53 -12.08 -20.51 14.53
C ASP A 53 -10.78 -21.26 14.14
N ASP A 54 -9.82 -21.37 15.06
CA ASP A 54 -8.53 -22.02 14.78
C ASP A 54 -8.69 -23.49 14.38
N SER A 55 -9.65 -24.20 14.96
CA SER A 55 -9.91 -25.60 14.60
C SER A 55 -10.51 -25.70 13.20
N GLU A 56 -11.46 -24.83 12.85
CA GLU A 56 -12.07 -24.72 11.53
C GLU A 56 -11.05 -24.36 10.46
N PHE A 57 -10.09 -23.50 10.78
CA PHE A 57 -8.99 -23.19 9.87
C PHE A 57 -8.07 -24.41 9.64
N VAL A 58 -7.73 -25.16 10.69
CA VAL A 58 -6.97 -26.42 10.53
C VAL A 58 -7.77 -27.45 9.72
N LEU A 59 -9.09 -27.52 9.88
CA LEU A 59 -9.96 -28.35 9.04
C LEU A 59 -9.88 -27.93 7.56
N TYR A 60 -9.97 -26.63 7.28
CA TYR A 60 -9.77 -26.10 5.94
C TYR A 60 -8.41 -26.51 5.35
N LEU A 61 -7.31 -26.33 6.10
CA LEU A 61 -5.98 -26.75 5.66
C LEU A 61 -5.89 -28.24 5.36
N GLN A 62 -6.50 -29.07 6.21
CA GLN A 62 -6.48 -30.52 6.02
C GLN A 62 -7.24 -30.93 4.76
N ILE A 63 -8.42 -30.34 4.52
CA ILE A 63 -9.20 -30.59 3.30
C ILE A 63 -8.44 -30.09 2.07
N ASP A 64 -7.93 -28.86 2.09
CA ASP A 64 -7.20 -28.29 0.96
C ASP A 64 -5.90 -29.06 0.67
N SER A 65 -5.23 -29.61 1.69
CA SER A 65 -4.11 -30.53 1.50
C SER A 65 -4.49 -31.80 0.73
N PHE A 66 -5.68 -32.37 0.96
CA PHE A 66 -6.18 -33.51 0.19
C PHE A 66 -6.54 -33.11 -1.24
N ILE A 67 -7.18 -31.95 -1.42
CA ILE A 67 -7.51 -31.41 -2.74
C ILE A 67 -6.23 -31.21 -3.58
N GLN A 68 -5.18 -30.63 -3.00
CA GLN A 68 -3.87 -30.45 -3.66
C GLN A 68 -3.19 -31.78 -4.03
N LYS A 69 -3.51 -32.87 -3.31
CA LYS A 69 -3.04 -34.24 -3.62
C LYS A 69 -3.93 -34.97 -4.64
N GLY A 70 -4.98 -34.32 -5.16
CA GLY A 70 -5.91 -34.90 -6.13
C GLY A 70 -7.04 -35.72 -5.51
N GLU A 71 -7.29 -35.59 -4.20
CA GLU A 71 -8.44 -36.16 -3.51
C GLU A 71 -9.43 -35.02 -3.17
N PRO A 72 -10.36 -34.66 -4.07
CA PRO A 72 -11.23 -33.48 -3.90
C PRO A 72 -12.37 -33.68 -2.91
N PHE A 73 -12.62 -34.93 -2.48
CA PHE A 73 -13.64 -35.29 -1.51
C PHE A 73 -13.13 -36.37 -0.54
N PRO A 74 -12.18 -36.01 0.34
CA PRO A 74 -11.64 -36.92 1.33
C PRO A 74 -12.70 -37.39 2.33
N ALA A 75 -12.62 -38.66 2.73
CA ALA A 75 -13.48 -39.21 3.76
C ALA A 75 -13.26 -38.51 5.11
N ILE A 76 -14.36 -38.25 5.84
CA ILE A 76 -14.34 -37.56 7.14
C ILE A 76 -13.49 -38.31 8.16
N GLU A 77 -13.47 -39.64 8.11
CA GLU A 77 -12.69 -40.49 9.00
C GLU A 77 -11.19 -40.23 8.86
N LYS A 78 -10.70 -40.04 7.62
CA LYS A 78 -9.29 -39.72 7.35
C LYS A 78 -8.92 -38.35 7.92
N ILE A 79 -9.80 -37.36 7.75
CA ILE A 79 -9.60 -36.01 8.29
C ILE A 79 -9.58 -36.05 9.82
N ALA A 80 -10.53 -36.75 10.42
CA ALA A 80 -10.66 -36.89 11.86
C ALA A 80 -9.42 -37.53 12.50
N GLU A 81 -8.88 -38.59 11.88
CA GLU A 81 -7.64 -39.22 12.30
C GLU A 81 -6.46 -38.23 12.28
N LYS A 82 -6.27 -37.50 11.18
CA LYS A 82 -5.18 -36.51 11.03
C LYS A 82 -5.32 -35.33 12.00
N MET A 83 -6.55 -34.92 12.31
CA MET A 83 -6.83 -33.84 13.28
C MET A 83 -6.83 -34.30 14.74
N GLY A 84 -6.77 -35.62 15.01
CA GLY A 84 -6.91 -36.16 16.36
C GLY A 84 -8.28 -35.85 16.99
N LYS A 85 -9.35 -35.78 16.18
CA LYS A 85 -10.72 -35.47 16.61
C LYS A 85 -11.66 -36.63 16.31
N SER A 86 -12.88 -36.60 16.88
CA SER A 86 -13.92 -37.56 16.50
C SER A 86 -14.55 -37.19 15.15
N PRO A 87 -15.03 -38.17 14.36
CA PRO A 87 -15.74 -37.88 13.11
C PRO A 87 -16.95 -36.96 13.29
N ALA A 88 -17.67 -37.11 14.40
CA ALA A 88 -18.80 -36.24 14.76
C ALA A 88 -18.37 -34.78 14.96
N ALA A 89 -17.23 -34.53 15.60
CA ALA A 89 -16.71 -33.18 15.79
C ALA A 89 -16.30 -32.55 14.44
N VAL A 90 -15.65 -33.32 13.57
CA VAL A 90 -15.30 -32.85 12.21
C VAL A 90 -16.56 -32.53 11.40
N TYR A 91 -17.60 -33.36 11.48
CA TYR A 91 -18.87 -33.12 10.80
C TYR A 91 -19.54 -31.82 11.28
N GLN A 92 -19.55 -31.57 12.58
CA GLN A 92 -20.06 -30.31 13.14
C GLN A 92 -19.28 -29.10 12.64
N MET A 93 -17.95 -29.19 12.61
CA MET A 93 -17.10 -28.11 12.09
C MET A 93 -17.37 -27.85 10.60
N LEU A 94 -17.52 -28.91 9.80
CA LEU A 94 -17.85 -28.81 8.39
C LEU A 94 -19.22 -28.16 8.17
N HIS A 95 -20.22 -28.54 8.96
CA HIS A 95 -21.54 -27.92 8.91
C HIS A 95 -21.48 -26.42 9.23
N ARG A 96 -20.72 -26.02 10.26
CA ARG A 96 -20.52 -24.60 10.61
C ARG A 96 -19.87 -23.82 9.48
N LEU A 97 -18.89 -24.40 8.77
CA LEU A 97 -18.27 -23.76 7.60
C LEU A 97 -19.27 -23.55 6.46
N ILE A 98 -20.19 -24.49 6.24
CA ILE A 98 -21.28 -24.37 5.26
C ILE A 98 -22.28 -23.28 5.69
N GLU A 99 -22.75 -23.29 6.94
CA GLU A 99 -23.67 -22.28 7.48
C GLU A 99 -23.10 -20.86 7.39
N LYS A 100 -21.79 -20.71 7.66
CA LYS A 100 -21.05 -19.43 7.53
C LYS A 100 -20.80 -19.01 6.08
N LYS A 101 -21.26 -19.80 5.11
CA LYS A 101 -21.03 -19.64 3.66
C LYS A 101 -19.54 -19.52 3.33
N LEU A 102 -18.71 -20.35 3.95
CA LEU A 102 -17.28 -20.41 3.66
C LEU A 102 -16.93 -21.58 2.75
N MET A 103 -17.79 -22.61 2.72
CA MET A 103 -17.62 -23.73 1.82
C MET A 103 -18.98 -24.31 1.41
N GLU A 104 -18.96 -25.12 0.37
CA GLU A 104 -20.10 -25.89 -0.07
C GLU A 104 -19.65 -27.27 -0.58
N ILE A 105 -20.61 -28.19 -0.69
CA ILE A 105 -20.42 -29.49 -1.33
C ILE A 105 -21.15 -29.42 -2.66
N LYS A 106 -20.42 -29.58 -3.77
CA LYS A 106 -21.00 -29.62 -5.12
C LYS A 106 -20.86 -31.02 -5.70
N THR A 107 -21.87 -31.45 -6.45
CA THR A 107 -21.78 -32.66 -7.29
C THR A 107 -21.31 -32.27 -8.69
N VAL A 108 -20.13 -32.72 -9.10
CA VAL A 108 -19.57 -32.50 -10.43
C VAL A 108 -19.60 -33.80 -11.24
N SER A 109 -19.81 -33.69 -12.54
CA SER A 109 -19.69 -34.82 -13.46
C SER A 109 -18.29 -34.84 -14.05
N ASP A 110 -17.62 -36.00 -14.04
CA ASP A 110 -16.37 -36.19 -14.78
C ASP A 110 -16.62 -36.28 -16.30
N ASP A 111 -15.54 -36.31 -17.10
CA ASP A 111 -15.60 -36.44 -18.56
C ASP A 111 -16.28 -37.75 -19.03
N ALA A 112 -16.43 -38.74 -18.14
CA ALA A 112 -17.13 -40.00 -18.38
C ALA A 112 -18.61 -39.95 -17.94
N GLY A 113 -19.11 -38.80 -17.48
CA GLY A 113 -20.48 -38.59 -17.03
C GLY A 113 -20.78 -39.14 -15.63
N LYS A 114 -19.76 -39.58 -14.88
CA LYS A 114 -19.91 -40.06 -13.50
C LYS A 114 -19.98 -38.87 -12.55
N LYS A 115 -21.02 -38.84 -11.74
CA LYS A 115 -21.22 -37.82 -10.69
C LYS A 115 -20.38 -38.13 -9.47
N GLN A 116 -19.66 -37.14 -8.98
CA GLN A 116 -18.90 -37.19 -7.73
C GLN A 116 -19.07 -35.89 -6.94
N ASP A 117 -19.14 -36.00 -5.62
CA ASP A 117 -19.17 -34.83 -4.76
C ASP A 117 -17.75 -34.29 -4.56
N VAL A 118 -17.62 -32.98 -4.35
CA VAL A 118 -16.36 -32.28 -4.08
C VAL A 118 -16.56 -31.19 -3.03
N TYR A 119 -15.54 -30.94 -2.21
CA TYR A 119 -15.51 -29.76 -1.35
C TYR A 119 -15.03 -28.54 -2.13
N GLN A 120 -15.75 -27.43 -2.02
CA GLN A 120 -15.44 -26.19 -2.73
C GLN A 120 -15.46 -24.99 -1.79
N PHE A 121 -14.46 -24.12 -1.92
CA PHE A 121 -14.26 -22.94 -1.07
C PHE A 121 -14.44 -21.62 -1.84
N ASP A 122 -15.10 -21.61 -3.00
CA ASP A 122 -15.33 -20.40 -3.79
C ASP A 122 -15.99 -19.29 -2.97
N LEU A 123 -16.98 -19.66 -2.14
CA LEU A 123 -17.70 -18.74 -1.24
C LEU A 123 -16.77 -18.05 -0.23
N LEU A 124 -15.69 -18.72 0.21
CA LEU A 124 -14.67 -18.11 1.07
C LEU A 124 -13.98 -16.95 0.35
N PHE A 125 -13.60 -17.16 -0.91
CA PHE A 125 -12.90 -16.15 -1.71
C PHE A 125 -13.81 -14.96 -2.03
N GLU A 126 -15.06 -15.20 -2.39
CA GLU A 126 -16.06 -14.14 -2.60
C GLU A 126 -16.23 -13.27 -1.35
N LYS A 127 -16.39 -13.90 -0.18
CA LYS A 127 -16.53 -13.20 1.10
C LYS A 127 -15.30 -12.35 1.43
N LEU A 128 -14.11 -12.83 1.10
CA LEU A 128 -12.86 -12.11 1.30
C LEU A 128 -12.79 -10.86 0.42
N LEU A 129 -13.15 -10.99 -0.86
CA LEU A 129 -13.17 -9.87 -1.81
C LEU A 129 -14.18 -8.79 -1.39
N THR A 130 -15.39 -9.18 -1.00
CA THR A 130 -16.40 -8.21 -0.52
C THR A 130 -15.92 -7.42 0.68
N LYS A 131 -15.27 -8.08 1.64
CA LYS A 131 -14.79 -7.42 2.85
C LYS A 131 -13.67 -6.40 2.57
N LYS A 132 -12.74 -6.74 1.68
CA LYS A 132 -11.69 -5.80 1.26
C LYS A 132 -12.25 -4.55 0.59
N HIS A 133 -13.22 -4.70 -0.30
CA HIS A 133 -13.87 -3.54 -0.93
C HIS A 133 -14.57 -2.64 0.09
N GLN A 134 -15.25 -3.24 1.09
CA GLN A 134 -15.86 -2.47 2.18
C GLN A 134 -14.82 -1.74 3.04
N GLU A 135 -13.69 -2.38 3.36
CA GLU A 135 -12.60 -1.76 4.12
C GLU A 135 -11.95 -0.60 3.35
N GLU A 136 -11.77 -0.74 2.03
CA GLU A 136 -11.26 0.32 1.16
C GLU A 136 -12.22 1.51 1.08
N GLU A 137 -13.53 1.25 0.92
CA GLU A 137 -14.56 2.29 0.89
C GLU A 137 -14.69 3.04 2.23
N ILE A 138 -14.65 2.32 3.36
CA ILE A 138 -14.70 2.92 4.70
C ILE A 138 -13.45 3.78 4.97
N GLN A 139 -12.28 3.35 4.50
CA GLN A 139 -11.04 4.14 4.65
C GLN A 139 -11.04 5.39 3.76
N LEU A 140 -11.57 5.31 2.54
CA LEU A 140 -11.73 6.46 1.66
C LEU A 140 -12.71 7.49 2.24
N ASN A 141 -13.83 7.05 2.80
CA ASN A 141 -14.83 7.92 3.41
C ASN A 141 -14.36 8.57 4.71
N SER A 142 -13.71 7.80 5.61
CA SER A 142 -13.17 8.38 6.85
C SER A 142 -12.03 9.37 6.59
N LYS A 143 -11.19 9.10 5.59
CA LYS A 143 -10.10 10.01 5.21
C LYS A 143 -10.62 11.28 4.54
N SER A 144 -11.70 11.20 3.76
CA SER A 144 -12.34 12.38 3.17
C SER A 144 -13.01 13.23 4.25
N GLU A 145 -13.75 12.65 5.20
CA GLU A 145 -14.33 13.36 6.34
C GLU A 145 -13.27 14.08 7.19
N VAL A 146 -12.21 13.38 7.62
CA VAL A 146 -11.11 13.98 8.40
C VAL A 146 -10.42 15.13 7.64
N ASN A 147 -10.30 15.02 6.32
CA ASN A 147 -9.72 16.08 5.51
C ASN A 147 -10.66 17.29 5.35
N ARG A 148 -11.98 17.08 5.34
CA ARG A 148 -12.98 18.16 5.31
C ARG A 148 -12.98 18.94 6.61
N ASP A 149 -13.00 18.26 7.76
CA ASP A 149 -12.95 18.90 9.08
C ASP A 149 -11.69 19.76 9.26
N LYS A 150 -10.57 19.31 8.68
CA LYS A 150 -9.33 20.10 8.64
C LYS A 150 -9.46 21.40 7.85
N VAL A 151 -10.24 21.43 6.76
CA VAL A 151 -10.47 22.66 5.99
C VAL A 151 -11.22 23.67 6.84
N PHE A 152 -12.35 23.27 7.44
CA PHE A 152 -13.14 24.16 8.29
C PHE A 152 -12.34 24.71 9.46
N SER A 153 -11.71 23.83 10.24
CA SER A 153 -10.90 24.22 11.40
C SER A 153 -9.72 25.12 11.04
N SER A 154 -9.04 24.86 9.92
CA SER A 154 -7.91 25.71 9.48
C SER A 154 -8.38 27.11 9.11
N ILE A 155 -9.52 27.25 8.44
CA ILE A 155 -10.06 28.57 8.08
C ILE A 155 -10.45 29.34 9.35
N GLU A 156 -11.09 28.69 10.33
CA GLU A 156 -11.46 29.32 11.61
C GLU A 156 -10.24 29.82 12.38
N VAL A 157 -9.17 29.02 12.43
CA VAL A 157 -7.92 29.39 13.09
C VAL A 157 -7.28 30.60 12.41
N GLU A 158 -7.16 30.57 11.07
CA GLU A 158 -6.54 31.67 10.32
C GLU A 158 -7.38 32.95 10.32
N PHE A 159 -8.71 32.84 10.41
CA PHE A 159 -9.61 34.00 10.48
C PHE A 159 -9.77 34.51 11.92
N GLY A 160 -9.34 33.74 12.93
CA GLY A 160 -9.44 34.08 14.34
C GLY A 160 -10.87 34.15 14.87
N ARG A 161 -11.83 33.52 14.19
CA ARG A 161 -13.25 33.46 14.56
C ARG A 161 -13.93 32.23 13.98
N SER A 162 -15.05 31.86 14.56
CA SER A 162 -15.93 30.83 13.99
C SER A 162 -16.54 31.27 12.65
N LEU A 163 -16.81 30.29 11.80
CA LEU A 163 -17.42 30.51 10.49
C LEU A 163 -18.91 30.87 10.62
N SER A 164 -19.35 31.83 9.81
CA SER A 164 -20.77 32.15 9.63
C SER A 164 -21.48 31.01 8.87
N PRO A 165 -22.80 30.81 9.03
CA PRO A 165 -23.56 29.85 8.24
C PRO A 165 -23.35 29.99 6.72
N ILE A 166 -23.26 31.22 6.21
CA ILE A 166 -23.02 31.50 4.79
C ILE A 166 -21.60 31.07 4.37
N GLU A 167 -20.63 31.21 5.27
CA GLU A 167 -19.25 30.82 5.02
C GLU A 167 -19.10 29.29 5.01
N LEU A 168 -19.81 28.59 5.91
CA LEU A 168 -19.90 27.13 5.90
C LEU A 168 -20.51 26.61 4.59
N GLU A 169 -21.58 27.24 4.11
CA GLU A 169 -22.20 26.90 2.83
C GLU A 169 -21.21 27.10 1.67
N THR A 170 -20.48 28.21 1.65
CA THR A 170 -19.45 28.49 0.63
C THR A 170 -18.36 27.42 0.61
N ILE A 171 -17.87 26.99 1.78
CA ILE A 171 -16.84 25.94 1.85
C ILE A 171 -17.43 24.59 1.41
N ASN A 172 -18.69 24.32 1.73
CA ASN A 172 -19.38 23.11 1.25
C ASN A 172 -19.56 23.11 -0.27
N LEU A 173 -19.85 24.25 -0.89
CA LEU A 173 -19.88 24.40 -2.36
C LEU A 173 -18.54 23.96 -2.98
N TRP A 174 -17.42 24.46 -2.46
CA TRP A 174 -16.09 24.06 -2.94
C TRP A 174 -15.81 22.56 -2.81
N LEU A 175 -16.23 21.95 -1.71
CA LEU A 175 -15.96 20.54 -1.42
C LEU A 175 -16.93 19.57 -2.13
N ASN A 176 -18.19 19.97 -2.31
CA ASN A 176 -19.26 19.09 -2.79
C ASN A 176 -19.63 19.32 -4.25
N GLU A 177 -19.70 20.57 -4.69
CA GLU A 177 -20.14 20.92 -6.05
C GLU A 177 -18.95 21.06 -6.98
N ASP A 178 -17.94 21.84 -6.58
CA ASP A 178 -16.75 22.07 -7.40
C ASP A 178 -15.71 20.93 -7.27
N HIS A 179 -15.91 20.01 -6.32
CA HIS A 179 -15.03 18.87 -6.03
C HIS A 179 -13.55 19.24 -5.87
N TYR A 180 -13.26 20.39 -5.26
CA TYR A 180 -11.89 20.77 -4.94
C TYR A 180 -11.28 19.84 -3.88
N ASP A 181 -10.04 19.42 -4.10
CA ASP A 181 -9.27 18.66 -3.11
C ASP A 181 -9.10 19.52 -1.83
N PRO A 182 -9.42 19.01 -0.63
CA PRO A 182 -9.18 19.71 0.64
C PRO A 182 -7.76 20.30 0.76
N ALA A 183 -6.74 19.59 0.27
CA ALA A 183 -5.37 20.08 0.28
C ALA A 183 -5.16 21.30 -0.62
N LEU A 184 -5.92 21.41 -1.73
CA LEU A 184 -5.88 22.57 -2.62
C LEU A 184 -6.52 23.80 -1.95
N ILE A 185 -7.64 23.62 -1.26
CA ILE A 185 -8.32 24.68 -0.50
C ILE A 185 -7.40 25.21 0.61
N LEU A 186 -6.71 24.33 1.34
CA LEU A 186 -5.74 24.74 2.37
C LEU A 186 -4.55 25.53 1.79
N LEU A 187 -4.11 25.19 0.57
CA LEU A 187 -3.07 25.97 -0.11
C LEU A 187 -3.57 27.34 -0.56
N ALA A 188 -4.83 27.44 -1.01
CA ALA A 188 -5.44 28.71 -1.36
C ALA A 188 -5.66 29.59 -0.13
N LEU A 189 -6.06 29.01 1.01
CA LEU A 189 -6.11 29.67 2.30
C LEU A 189 -4.74 30.24 2.69
N ARG A 190 -3.68 29.43 2.59
CA ARG A 190 -2.32 29.89 2.88
C ARG A 190 -1.89 31.06 1.98
N GLU A 191 -2.27 31.03 0.70
CA GLU A 191 -2.01 32.14 -0.22
C GLU A 191 -2.77 33.41 0.19
N ALA A 192 -4.02 33.28 0.64
CA ALA A 192 -4.82 34.39 1.14
C ALA A 192 -4.20 35.03 2.38
N VAL A 193 -3.74 34.21 3.34
CA VAL A 193 -3.05 34.65 4.56
C VAL A 193 -1.75 35.38 4.22
N LEU A 194 -0.93 34.84 3.30
CA LEU A 194 0.31 35.48 2.86
C LEU A 194 0.07 36.85 2.19
N ASN A 195 -1.04 36.99 1.48
CA ASN A 195 -1.46 38.26 0.87
C ASN A 195 -2.29 39.15 1.80
N GLN A 196 -2.40 38.79 3.10
CA GLN A 196 -3.18 39.51 4.12
C GLN A 196 -4.66 39.71 3.72
N ALA A 197 -5.20 38.81 2.90
CA ALA A 197 -6.54 38.86 2.34
C ALA A 197 -7.45 37.80 2.98
N TYR A 198 -7.84 38.02 4.23
CA TYR A 198 -8.68 37.11 5.02
C TYR A 198 -10.16 37.15 4.60
N SER A 199 -10.46 36.66 3.39
CA SER A 199 -11.81 36.61 2.86
C SER A 199 -12.02 35.35 2.01
N LEU A 200 -13.12 34.63 2.23
CA LEU A 200 -13.48 33.49 1.38
C LEU A 200 -13.59 33.88 -0.10
N LYS A 201 -14.02 35.12 -0.41
CA LYS A 201 -14.04 35.63 -1.79
C LYS A 201 -12.66 35.72 -2.43
N TYR A 202 -11.61 35.92 -1.63
CA TYR A 202 -10.24 35.92 -2.13
C TYR A 202 -9.79 34.50 -2.42
N ILE A 203 -10.04 33.57 -1.49
CA ILE A 203 -9.74 32.14 -1.64
C ILE A 203 -10.44 31.59 -2.88
N ASP A 204 -11.71 31.93 -3.09
CA ASP A 204 -12.51 31.58 -4.28
C ASP A 204 -11.83 32.00 -5.58
N ARG A 205 -11.34 33.25 -5.67
CA ARG A 205 -10.63 33.74 -6.85
C ARG A 205 -9.31 33.00 -7.08
N VAL A 206 -8.61 32.62 -6.01
CA VAL A 206 -7.37 31.83 -6.12
C VAL A 206 -7.69 30.45 -6.68
N LEU A 207 -8.72 29.78 -6.15
CA LEU A 207 -9.18 28.47 -6.63
C LEU A 207 -9.60 28.53 -8.10
N LEU A 208 -10.44 29.49 -8.48
CA LEU A 208 -10.88 29.71 -9.87
C LEU A 208 -9.70 30.01 -10.81
N ASN A 209 -8.70 30.74 -10.36
CA ASN A 209 -7.51 31.01 -11.17
C ASN A 209 -6.69 29.73 -11.40
N TRP A 210 -6.50 28.92 -10.36
CA TRP A 210 -5.82 27.63 -10.48
C TRP A 210 -6.60 26.65 -11.36
N GLU A 211 -7.93 26.62 -11.26
CA GLU A 211 -8.79 25.82 -12.11
C GLU A 211 -8.64 26.20 -13.59
N ARG A 212 -8.65 27.51 -13.91
CA ARG A 212 -8.40 28.04 -15.27
C ARG A 212 -7.02 27.68 -15.81
N GLN A 213 -6.03 27.49 -14.93
CA GLN A 213 -4.68 27.05 -15.29
C GLN A 213 -4.53 25.52 -15.34
N HIS A 214 -5.63 24.78 -15.19
CA HIS A 214 -5.66 23.31 -15.10
C HIS A 214 -4.82 22.72 -13.95
N ILE A 215 -4.62 23.50 -12.88
CA ILE A 215 -3.91 23.09 -11.69
C ILE A 215 -4.93 22.42 -10.76
N LYS A 216 -4.94 21.08 -10.73
CA LYS A 216 -5.93 20.30 -9.97
C LYS A 216 -5.38 19.67 -8.69
N THR A 217 -4.06 19.57 -8.55
CA THR A 217 -3.45 18.91 -7.38
C THR A 217 -2.53 19.86 -6.60
N ALA A 218 -2.42 19.64 -5.29
CA ALA A 218 -1.50 20.40 -4.43
C ALA A 218 -0.04 20.37 -4.93
N GLN A 219 0.38 19.26 -5.56
CA GLN A 219 1.70 19.14 -6.17
C GLN A 219 1.89 20.05 -7.38
N ASP A 220 0.85 20.28 -8.18
CA ASP A 220 0.88 21.18 -9.34
C ASP A 220 1.05 22.63 -8.90
N VAL A 221 0.34 23.04 -7.85
CA VAL A 221 0.50 24.38 -7.24
C VAL A 221 1.96 24.60 -6.83
N GLN A 222 2.58 23.61 -6.20
CA GLN A 222 3.96 23.73 -5.74
C GLN A 222 4.95 23.82 -6.91
N ARG A 223 4.74 23.03 -7.98
CA ARG A 223 5.54 23.11 -9.21
C ARG A 223 5.40 24.49 -9.86
N GLU A 224 4.20 25.04 -9.93
CA GLU A 224 3.96 26.35 -10.54
C GLU A 224 4.57 27.49 -9.70
N LYS A 225 4.45 27.43 -8.37
CA LYS A 225 5.11 28.39 -7.47
C LYS A 225 6.64 28.39 -7.65
N GLN A 226 7.25 27.21 -7.83
CA GLN A 226 8.68 27.10 -8.10
C GLN A 226 9.05 27.74 -9.45
N LYS A 227 8.29 27.47 -10.52
CA LYS A 227 8.51 28.09 -11.84
C LYS A 227 8.37 29.61 -11.80
N MET A 228 7.35 30.12 -11.11
CA MET A 228 7.11 31.56 -10.98
C MET A 228 8.23 32.27 -10.21
N ARG A 229 8.78 31.63 -9.17
CA ARG A 229 9.91 32.16 -8.43
C ARG A 229 11.19 32.23 -9.29
N GLN A 230 11.48 31.18 -10.05
CA GLN A 230 12.62 31.16 -10.99
C GLN A 230 12.50 32.24 -12.09
N ARG A 231 11.27 32.52 -12.57
CA ARG A 231 11.03 33.60 -13.54
C ARG A 231 11.28 34.98 -12.95
N LYS A 232 10.80 35.25 -11.73
CA LYS A 232 11.03 36.53 -11.04
C LYS A 232 12.51 36.78 -10.71
N GLU A 233 13.24 35.72 -10.32
CA GLU A 233 14.69 35.80 -10.10
C GLU A 233 15.40 36.20 -11.41
N ASN A 234 15.06 35.58 -12.55
CA ASN A 234 15.66 35.90 -13.84
C ASN A 234 15.30 37.30 -14.40
N GLU A 235 14.11 37.83 -14.12
CA GLU A 235 13.71 39.20 -14.51
C GLU A 235 14.41 40.27 -13.67
N GLY A 236 14.66 40.00 -12.39
CA GLY A 236 15.45 40.89 -11.51
C GLY A 236 16.90 41.08 -11.99
N PHE A 237 17.51 40.04 -12.58
CA PHE A 237 18.87 40.13 -13.15
C PHE A 237 18.92 40.98 -14.44
N LYS A 238 17.88 40.97 -15.29
CA LYS A 238 17.86 41.76 -16.52
C LYS A 238 17.67 43.26 -16.28
N ASN A 239 16.92 43.65 -15.24
CA ASN A 239 16.68 45.07 -14.93
C ASN A 239 17.86 45.75 -14.21
N ASN A 240 18.80 45.00 -13.63
CA ASN A 240 20.01 45.56 -13.02
C ASN A 240 21.12 45.85 -14.04
N GLN A 241 21.13 45.17 -15.19
CA GLN A 241 22.11 45.45 -16.26
C GLN A 241 21.76 46.73 -17.05
N SER A 242 20.47 47.03 -17.27
CA SER A 242 20.04 48.22 -18.00
C SER A 242 20.12 49.53 -17.21
N LYS A 243 20.25 49.45 -15.87
CA LYS A 243 20.39 50.63 -14.99
C LYS A 243 21.84 51.03 -14.70
N GLN A 244 22.82 50.15 -14.95
CA GLN A 244 24.25 50.43 -14.73
C GLN A 244 24.97 51.07 -15.93
N GLU A 245 24.35 51.13 -17.12
CA GLU A 245 24.95 51.76 -18.31
C GLU A 245 24.67 53.26 -18.44
N LYS A 246 23.66 53.82 -17.74
CA LYS A 246 23.29 55.24 -17.88
C LYS A 246 23.97 56.19 -16.89
N ASP A 247 24.74 55.68 -15.93
CA ASP A 247 25.25 56.44 -14.78
C ASP A 247 26.79 56.34 -14.64
N LYS A 248 27.52 56.37 -15.76
CA LYS A 248 28.97 56.55 -15.75
C LYS A 248 29.31 57.93 -16.34
N PRO A 249 30.05 58.80 -15.62
CA PRO A 249 30.55 60.04 -16.21
C PRO A 249 31.54 59.70 -17.33
N ASP A 250 31.44 60.43 -18.44
CA ASP A 250 32.29 60.26 -19.62
C ASP A 250 33.71 60.77 -19.29
N ILE A 251 34.67 59.83 -19.21
CA ILE A 251 36.06 60.14 -18.87
C ILE A 251 36.82 60.20 -20.21
N PRO A 252 37.29 61.38 -20.65
CA PRO A 252 38.12 61.47 -21.84
C PRO A 252 39.43 60.71 -21.64
N LEU A 253 39.66 59.71 -22.49
CA LEU A 253 40.90 58.92 -22.53
C LEU A 253 42.04 59.78 -23.08
N TYR A 254 42.94 60.22 -22.20
CA TYR A 254 44.24 60.76 -22.63
C TYR A 254 45.18 59.58 -22.90
N HIS A 255 45.55 59.39 -24.16
CA HIS A 255 46.55 58.40 -24.56
C HIS A 255 47.94 58.95 -24.25
N TRP A 256 48.50 58.53 -23.11
CA TRP A 256 49.81 58.98 -22.63
C TRP A 256 51.01 58.30 -23.33
N SER A 257 50.80 57.33 -24.21
CA SER A 257 51.89 56.56 -24.82
C SER A 257 52.43 57.13 -26.14
N ASP A 258 52.69 58.44 -26.18
CA ASP A 258 53.62 59.04 -27.13
C ASP A 258 54.73 59.73 -26.32
N ASP A 259 55.69 58.91 -25.88
CA ASP A 259 56.92 59.37 -25.23
C ASP A 259 57.78 60.11 -26.29
N PRO A 260 58.21 61.36 -26.06
CA PRO A 260 59.01 62.08 -27.02
C PRO A 260 60.41 61.44 -27.07
N LYS A 261 60.75 60.84 -28.21
CA LYS A 261 62.15 60.57 -28.50
C LYS A 261 62.84 61.90 -28.77
N ASP A 262 63.55 62.35 -27.75
CA ASP A 262 64.57 63.40 -27.82
C ASP A 262 65.56 63.14 -28.95
N GLY A 263 66.15 64.25 -29.39
CA GLY A 263 66.95 64.40 -30.59
C GLY A 263 68.18 63.50 -30.66
N ASP A 264 68.66 63.36 -31.90
CA ASP A 264 70.09 63.41 -32.15
C ASP A 264 70.35 64.41 -33.27
N GLU A 265 71.22 65.36 -32.94
CA GLU A 265 71.85 66.34 -33.80
C GLU A 265 72.80 65.65 -34.79
N ASN A 266 72.65 65.97 -36.09
CA ASN A 266 73.69 66.44 -37.03
C ASN A 266 73.30 66.17 -38.49
#